data_AF-A0AAV2Z0D7-F1
#
_entry.id   AF-A0AAV2Z0D7-F1
#
_cell.length_a   1.000
_cell.length_b   1.000
_cell.length_c   1.000
_cell.angle_alpha   90.00
_cell.angle_beta   90.00
_cell.angle_gamma   90.00
#
_symmetry.space_group_name_H-M   'P 1'
#
loop_
_entity.id
_entity.type
_entity.pdbx_description
1 polymer ?
#
loop_
_entity_poly.entity_id
_entity_poly.type
_entity_poly.pdbx_seq_one_letter_code
_entity_poly.pdbx_strand_id
1 'polypeptide(L)'
;GARVLVSGRGRENPRLKHTQWIHDREALETRARMATTELGWSRLDDVVLSTRTTDGEDRELLEGLITNFYVAVRDNCVETAEDDVLVGVGRALVIQACDDLDIPVIFKAPRFSERRSWQTAFLTSTCLVDAVRREA
;
A
#
# COMPACT_ATOMS: atom_id res chain seq x y z
N GLY A 1 6.14 2.07 14.45
CA GLY A 1 5.85 2.13 13.01
C GLY A 1 4.77 1.12 12.67
N ALA A 2 4.17 1.26 11.49
CA ALA A 2 3.25 0.27 10.94
C ALA A 2 3.98 -1.04 10.61
N ARG A 3 3.31 -2.18 10.78
CA ARG A 3 3.76 -3.51 10.39
C ARG A 3 2.99 -3.92 9.15
N VAL A 4 3.71 -4.08 8.05
CA VAL A 4 3.11 -4.47 6.77
C VAL A 4 3.72 -5.78 6.28
N LEU A 5 2.91 -6.56 5.56
CA LEU A 5 3.35 -7.76 4.88
C LEU A 5 3.36 -7.48 3.38
N VAL A 6 4.50 -7.71 2.71
CA VAL A 6 4.53 -7.67 1.23
C VAL A 6 4.05 -9.02 0.72
N SER A 7 2.86 -9.06 0.13
CA SER A 7 2.25 -10.31 -0.35
C SER A 7 1.15 -10.03 -1.37
N GLY A 8 0.92 -10.99 -2.27
CA GLY A 8 -0.07 -10.86 -3.33
C GLY A 8 0.44 -10.07 -4.54
N ARG A 9 -0.34 -10.19 -5.63
CA ARG A 9 -0.15 -9.44 -6.88
C ARG A 9 -1.01 -8.17 -6.88
N GLY A 10 -0.73 -7.25 -7.79
CA GLY A 10 -1.60 -6.10 -8.06
C GLY A 10 -3.05 -6.50 -8.36
N ARG A 11 -3.97 -5.57 -8.13
CA ARG A 11 -5.41 -5.77 -8.33
C ARG A 11 -5.73 -5.99 -9.81
N GLU A 12 -6.82 -6.69 -10.08
CA GLU A 12 -7.44 -6.65 -11.39
C GLU A 12 -8.18 -5.31 -11.55
N ASN A 13 -8.01 -4.63 -12.69
CA ASN A 13 -8.57 -3.28 -12.93
C ASN A 13 -8.27 -2.27 -11.80
N PRO A 14 -6.99 -2.04 -11.47
CA PRO A 14 -6.57 -1.32 -10.25
C PRO A 14 -7.07 0.12 -10.17
N ARG A 15 -7.29 0.78 -11.32
CA ARG A 15 -7.80 2.14 -11.41
C ARG A 15 -9.27 2.27 -10.97
N LEU A 16 -10.02 1.18 -10.88
CA LEU A 16 -11.43 1.18 -10.49
C LEU A 16 -11.59 0.85 -9.00
N LYS A 17 -12.37 1.67 -8.29
CA LYS A 17 -12.85 1.31 -6.95
C LYS A 17 -14.14 0.50 -7.09
N HIS A 18 -14.07 -0.81 -6.89
CA HIS A 18 -15.20 -1.72 -7.07
C HIS A 18 -15.39 -2.62 -5.84
N THR A 19 -16.64 -3.04 -5.57
CA THR A 19 -16.99 -3.88 -4.43
C THR A 19 -16.44 -5.29 -4.53
N GLN A 20 -16.24 -5.82 -5.74
CA GLN A 20 -15.64 -7.14 -5.95
C GLN A 20 -14.27 -7.26 -5.24
N TRP A 21 -13.53 -6.16 -5.08
CA TRP A 21 -12.25 -6.15 -4.37
C TRP A 21 -12.37 -6.52 -2.88
N ILE A 22 -13.55 -6.34 -2.27
CA ILE A 22 -13.81 -6.80 -0.90
C ILE A 22 -13.65 -8.32 -0.82
N HIS A 23 -14.19 -9.05 -1.81
CA HIS A 23 -14.10 -10.49 -1.88
C HIS A 23 -12.72 -10.97 -2.33
N ASP A 24 -12.16 -10.30 -3.35
CA ASP A 24 -10.87 -10.71 -3.92
C ASP A 24 -9.74 -10.67 -2.88
N ARG A 25 -9.82 -9.75 -1.91
CA ARG A 25 -8.80 -9.62 -0.86
C ARG A 25 -8.99 -10.52 0.34
N GLU A 26 -10.13 -11.19 0.54
CA GLU A 26 -10.37 -12.06 1.70
C GLU A 26 -9.31 -13.16 1.83
N ALA A 27 -8.89 -13.74 0.69
CA ALA A 27 -7.84 -14.75 0.64
C ALA A 27 -6.46 -14.17 0.98
N LEU A 28 -6.20 -12.90 0.66
CA LEU A 28 -4.96 -12.21 1.05
C LEU A 28 -4.96 -11.92 2.55
N GLU A 29 -6.06 -11.40 3.09
CA GLU A 29 -6.23 -11.13 4.53
C GLU A 29 -6.11 -12.40 5.37
N THR A 30 -6.68 -13.52 4.91
CA THR A 30 -6.56 -14.83 5.58
C THR A 30 -5.10 -15.28 5.63
N ARG A 31 -4.41 -15.27 4.49
CA ARG A 31 -2.99 -15.64 4.43
C ARG A 31 -2.12 -14.71 5.27
N ALA A 32 -2.42 -13.42 5.28
CA ALA A 32 -1.69 -12.45 6.07
C ALA A 32 -1.87 -12.66 7.57
N ARG A 33 -3.09 -13.03 8.03
CA ARG A 33 -3.34 -13.42 9.43
C ARG A 33 -2.54 -14.65 9.86
N MET A 34 -2.46 -15.66 8.99
CA MET A 34 -1.64 -16.86 9.24
C MET A 34 -0.15 -16.50 9.35
N ALA A 35 0.38 -15.75 8.37
CA ALA A 35 1.77 -15.29 8.38
C ALA A 35 2.09 -14.41 9.61
N THR A 36 1.14 -13.55 10.03
CA THR A 36 1.29 -12.71 11.23
C THR A 36 1.47 -13.58 12.48
N THR A 37 0.72 -14.69 12.59
CA THR A 37 0.83 -15.65 13.69
C THR A 37 2.18 -16.37 13.66
N GLU A 38 2.59 -16.86 12.49
CA GLU A 38 3.87 -17.56 12.30
C GLU A 38 5.08 -16.66 12.61
N LEU A 39 4.99 -15.37 12.27
CA LEU A 39 6.02 -14.36 12.55
C LEU A 39 6.00 -13.88 14.01
N GLY A 40 5.06 -14.35 14.84
CA GLY A 40 4.91 -13.92 16.24
C GLY A 40 4.53 -12.44 16.37
N TRP A 41 3.90 -11.85 15.35
CA TRP A 41 3.46 -10.46 15.38
C TRP A 41 2.11 -10.36 16.09
N SER A 42 1.99 -9.40 17.01
CA SER A 42 0.72 -9.16 17.72
C SER A 42 -0.32 -8.44 16.87
N ARG A 43 0.11 -7.77 15.80
CA ARG A 43 -0.77 -7.13 14.81
C ARG A 43 -0.09 -6.99 13.46
N LEU A 44 -0.93 -6.88 12.44
CA LEU A 44 -0.57 -6.46 11.10
C LEU A 44 -1.44 -5.24 10.76
N ASP A 45 -0.80 -4.18 10.28
CA ASP A 45 -1.49 -2.93 9.96
C ASP A 45 -1.98 -2.92 8.48
N ASP A 46 -1.26 -3.55 7.55
CA ASP A 46 -1.70 -3.71 6.15
C ASP A 46 -0.95 -4.84 5.40
N VAL A 47 -1.41 -5.19 4.20
CA VAL A 47 -0.70 -6.02 3.21
C VAL A 47 -0.40 -5.17 1.99
N VAL A 48 0.88 -5.02 1.65
CA VAL A 48 1.34 -4.32 0.45
C VAL A 48 1.42 -5.30 -0.72
N LEU A 49 0.63 -5.03 -1.76
CA LEU A 49 0.65 -5.74 -3.02
C LEU A 49 1.94 -5.40 -3.79
N SER A 50 2.42 -6.36 -4.58
CA SER A 50 3.63 -6.18 -5.37
C SER A 50 3.51 -6.86 -6.73
N THR A 51 4.27 -6.38 -7.70
CA THR A 51 4.57 -7.13 -8.92
C THR A 51 6.04 -7.54 -8.94
N ARG A 52 6.41 -8.51 -9.77
CA ARG A 52 7.81 -8.81 -10.02
C ARG A 52 8.35 -7.81 -11.03
N THR A 53 9.61 -7.41 -10.86
CA THR A 53 10.35 -6.69 -11.90
C THR A 53 10.43 -7.53 -13.19
N THR A 54 10.68 -6.88 -14.32
CA THR A 54 10.76 -7.55 -15.64
C THR A 54 11.82 -8.65 -15.69
N ASP A 55 12.92 -8.51 -14.95
CA ASP A 55 13.96 -9.54 -14.80
C ASP A 55 13.60 -10.63 -13.79
N GLY A 56 12.53 -10.46 -13.02
CA GLY A 56 12.02 -11.42 -12.04
C GLY A 56 12.75 -11.44 -10.70
N GLU A 57 13.86 -10.70 -10.57
CA GLU A 57 14.79 -10.76 -9.43
C GLU A 57 14.30 -9.97 -8.21
N ASP A 58 13.41 -9.00 -8.40
CA ASP A 58 12.92 -8.12 -7.34
C ASP A 58 11.40 -7.93 -7.39
N ARG A 59 10.89 -7.17 -6.42
CA ARG A 59 9.49 -6.78 -6.31
C ARG A 59 9.34 -5.28 -6.34
N GLU A 60 8.46 -4.81 -7.21
CA GLU A 60 7.98 -3.44 -7.24
C GLU A 60 6.71 -3.36 -6.38
N LEU A 61 6.74 -2.46 -5.39
CA LEU A 61 5.65 -2.29 -4.43
C LEU A 61 4.61 -1.33 -5.00
N LEU A 62 3.36 -1.76 -4.95
CA LEU A 62 2.24 -1.06 -5.57
C LEU A 62 1.46 -0.28 -4.51
N GLU A 63 0.45 -0.91 -3.93
CA GLU A 63 -0.47 -0.33 -2.95
C GLU A 63 -0.82 -1.34 -1.85
N GLY A 64 -1.41 -0.87 -0.75
CA GLY A 64 -1.97 -1.76 0.26
C GLY A 64 -3.32 -2.34 -0.16
N LEU A 65 -4.01 -3.04 0.74
CA LEU A 65 -5.32 -3.61 0.39
C LEU A 65 -6.39 -2.53 0.22
N ILE A 66 -6.32 -1.44 0.97
CA ILE A 66 -7.27 -0.32 0.89
C ILE A 66 -6.59 1.04 1.00
N THR A 67 -5.27 1.07 0.77
CA THR A 67 -4.37 2.20 1.01
C THR A 67 -3.40 2.31 -0.15
N ASN A 68 -2.82 3.48 -0.38
CA ASN A 68 -1.70 3.66 -1.31
C ASN A 68 -0.38 3.65 -0.53
N PHE A 69 0.70 3.21 -1.16
CA PHE A 69 2.03 3.07 -0.53
C PHE A 69 3.02 4.10 -1.05
N TYR A 70 3.83 4.63 -0.15
CA TYR A 70 4.80 5.69 -0.40
C TYR A 70 6.09 5.42 0.34
N VAL A 71 7.19 5.87 -0.25
CA VAL A 71 8.51 5.82 0.35
C VAL A 71 9.15 7.19 0.26
N ALA A 72 9.63 7.72 1.38
CA ALA A 72 10.54 8.86 1.36
C ALA A 72 11.97 8.33 1.23
N VAL A 73 12.67 8.79 0.19
CA VAL A 73 14.06 8.44 -0.07
C VAL A 73 14.98 9.61 0.28
N ARG A 74 16.30 9.36 0.22
CA ARG A 74 17.29 10.44 0.40
C ARG A 74 17.09 11.48 -0.71
N ASP A 75 17.47 12.72 -0.42
CA ASP A 75 17.27 13.90 -1.30
C ASP A 75 15.85 14.46 -1.31
N ASN A 76 15.07 14.18 -0.26
CA ASN A 76 13.77 14.81 0.03
C ASN A 76 12.73 14.63 -1.08
N CYS A 77 12.68 13.44 -1.69
CA CYS A 77 11.61 13.07 -2.62
C CYS A 77 10.82 11.85 -2.13
N VAL A 78 9.59 11.74 -2.65
CA VAL A 78 8.65 10.67 -2.32
C VAL A 78 8.42 9.81 -3.56
N GLU A 79 8.66 8.51 -3.45
CA GLU A 79 8.35 7.53 -4.49
C GLU A 79 7.00 6.85 -4.22
N THR A 80 6.21 6.63 -5.28
CA THR A 80 4.98 5.83 -5.25
C THR A 80 4.70 5.26 -6.63
N ALA A 81 4.08 4.08 -6.71
CA ALA A 81 3.71 3.47 -7.98
C ALA A 81 2.79 4.39 -8.80
N GLU A 82 3.09 4.56 -10.09
CA GLU A 82 2.25 5.33 -11.02
C GLU A 82 1.04 4.52 -11.49
N ASP A 83 1.35 3.34 -12.02
CA ASP A 83 0.41 2.41 -12.60
C ASP A 83 0.11 1.25 -11.65
N ASP A 84 -0.88 0.45 -12.04
CA ASP A 84 -1.36 -0.71 -11.31
C ASP A 84 -1.82 -0.47 -9.86
N VAL A 85 -2.22 0.77 -9.59
CA VAL A 85 -2.76 1.23 -8.30
C VAL A 85 -4.04 2.04 -8.46
N LEU A 86 -4.80 2.15 -7.38
CA LEU A 86 -5.97 2.99 -7.30
C LEU A 86 -5.58 4.45 -7.14
N VAL A 87 -6.04 5.30 -8.06
CA VAL A 87 -5.83 6.75 -8.01
C VAL A 87 -6.92 7.41 -7.15
N GLY A 88 -6.91 7.10 -5.85
CA GLY A 88 -7.92 7.54 -4.89
C GLY A 88 -7.70 8.95 -4.33
N VAL A 89 -8.71 9.48 -3.63
CA VAL A 89 -8.68 10.81 -2.99
C VAL A 89 -7.52 10.95 -2.00
N GLY A 90 -7.25 9.91 -1.18
CA GLY A 90 -6.13 9.93 -0.23
C GLY A 90 -4.79 10.16 -0.93
N ARG A 91 -4.59 9.55 -2.11
CA ARG A 91 -3.40 9.78 -2.93
C ARG A 91 -3.33 11.20 -3.48
N ALA A 92 -4.44 11.73 -3.98
CA ALA A 92 -4.50 13.11 -4.47
C ALA A 92 -4.11 14.11 -3.37
N LEU A 93 -4.57 13.89 -2.13
CA LEU A 93 -4.21 14.73 -0.98
C LEU A 93 -2.73 14.64 -0.62
N VAL A 94 -2.12 13.46 -0.67
CA VAL A 94 -0.67 13.30 -0.43
C VAL A 94 0.14 14.02 -1.51
N ILE A 95 -0.23 13.86 -2.78
CA ILE A 95 0.45 14.53 -3.90
C ILE A 95 0.33 16.05 -3.75
N GLN A 96 -0.85 16.57 -3.44
CA GLN A 96 -1.05 18.00 -3.20
C GLN A 96 -0.21 18.50 -2.02
N ALA A 97 -0.17 17.75 -0.91
CA ALA A 97 0.63 18.14 0.24
C ALA A 97 2.14 18.13 -0.07
N CYS A 98 2.60 17.24 -0.95
CA CYS A 98 3.99 17.26 -1.41
C CYS A 98 4.27 18.47 -2.29
N ASP A 99 3.36 18.81 -3.21
CA ASP A 99 3.43 20.01 -4.06
C ASP A 99 3.48 21.30 -3.22
N ASP A 100 2.59 21.43 -2.22
CA ASP A 100 2.52 22.58 -1.30
C ASP A 100 3.80 22.76 -0.46
N LEU A 101 4.59 21.70 -0.29
CA LEU A 101 5.82 21.66 0.51
C LEU A 101 7.09 21.62 -0.33
N ASP A 102 6.99 21.78 -1.65
CA ASP A 102 8.10 21.65 -2.60
C ASP A 102 8.85 20.30 -2.48
N ILE A 103 8.11 19.22 -2.23
CA ILE A 103 8.63 17.84 -2.15
C ILE A 103 8.34 17.13 -3.47
N PRO A 104 9.36 16.78 -4.28
CA PRO A 104 9.14 16.08 -5.53
C PRO A 104 8.51 14.70 -5.31
N VAL A 105 7.45 14.39 -6.06
CA VAL A 105 6.86 13.05 -6.12
C VAL A 105 7.35 12.35 -7.38
N ILE A 106 8.05 11.24 -7.21
CA ILE A 106 8.51 10.37 -8.28
C ILE A 106 7.49 9.26 -8.46
N PHE A 107 6.80 9.26 -9.59
CA PHE A 107 5.82 8.25 -9.97
C PHE A 107 6.52 6.99 -10.48
N LYS A 108 7.13 6.25 -9.56
CA LYS A 108 7.83 4.99 -9.79
C LYS A 108 7.55 4.06 -8.61
N ALA A 109 7.21 2.80 -8.89
CA ALA A 109 7.00 1.80 -7.86
C ALA A 109 8.31 1.54 -7.08
N PRO A 110 8.33 1.72 -5.74
CA PRO A 110 9.53 1.47 -4.95
C PRO A 110 9.93 -0.02 -5.00
N ARG A 111 11.23 -0.29 -5.10
CA ARG A 111 11.74 -1.67 -5.15
C ARG A 111 12.02 -2.21 -3.76
N PHE A 112 11.55 -3.42 -3.48
CA PHE A 112 11.73 -4.02 -2.14
C PHE A 112 13.20 -4.26 -1.79
N SER A 113 14.07 -4.57 -2.76
CA SER A 113 15.51 -4.68 -2.54
C SER A 113 16.13 -3.39 -1.99
N GLU A 114 15.60 -2.22 -2.39
CA GLU A 114 16.08 -0.89 -2.02
C GLU A 114 15.63 -0.46 -0.61
N ARG A 115 14.80 -1.22 0.09
CA ARG A 115 14.20 -0.83 1.39
C ARG A 115 15.15 -0.36 2.49
N ARG A 116 16.44 -0.68 2.41
CA ARG A 116 17.47 -0.23 3.35
C ARG A 116 17.93 1.21 3.08
N SER A 117 17.70 1.76 1.89
CA SER A 117 18.03 3.15 1.54
C SER A 117 16.93 4.13 1.96
N TRP A 118 15.70 3.63 2.15
CA TRP A 118 14.53 4.41 2.51
C TRP A 118 14.71 5.10 3.86
N GLN A 119 14.30 6.37 3.95
CA GLN A 119 14.25 7.10 5.22
C GLN A 119 13.01 6.71 6.01
N THR A 120 11.86 6.64 5.31
CA THR A 120 10.60 6.16 5.86
C THR A 120 9.71 5.63 4.76
N ALA A 121 8.72 4.83 5.14
CA ALA A 121 7.63 4.43 4.28
C ALA A 121 6.31 4.71 4.99
N PHE A 122 5.28 5.08 4.24
CA PHE A 122 3.96 5.36 4.79
C PHE A 122 2.84 4.91 3.85
N LEU A 123 1.66 4.79 4.43
CA LEU A 123 0.43 4.41 3.75
C LEU A 123 -0.58 5.56 3.88
N THR A 124 -1.46 5.72 2.90
CA THR A 124 -2.68 6.53 3.14
C THR A 124 -3.62 5.77 4.07
N SER A 125 -4.35 6.47 4.92
CA SER A 125 -5.41 5.87 5.74
C SER A 125 -6.76 6.24 5.17
N THR A 126 -7.65 5.26 5.03
CA THR A 126 -9.09 5.51 4.89
C THR A 126 -9.82 4.70 5.95
N CYS A 127 -10.71 5.35 6.70
CA CYS A 127 -11.52 4.67 7.69
C CYS A 127 -12.76 4.06 7.00
N LEU A 128 -12.94 2.75 7.15
CA LEU A 128 -14.23 2.12 6.90
C LEU A 128 -15.19 2.55 8.02
N VAL A 129 -16.35 3.07 7.65
CA VAL A 129 -17.39 3.46 8.61
C VAL A 129 -18.45 2.36 8.61
N ASP A 130 -18.45 1.53 9.65
CA ASP A 130 -19.52 0.58 9.91
C ASP A 130 -20.56 1.23 10.83
N ALA A 131 -21.72 1.58 10.26
CA ALA A 131 -22.83 2.10 11.04
C ALA A 131 -23.54 0.95 11.77
N VAL A 132 -23.25 0.75 13.05
CA VAL A 132 -23.91 -0.25 13.89
C VAL A 132 -25.05 0.41 14.67
N ARG A 133 -26.29 -0.04 14.44
CA ARG A 133 -27.44 0.31 15.29
C ARG A 133 -27.57 -0.74 16.38
N ARG A 134 -27.46 -0.35 17.65
CA ARG A 134 -27.93 -1.19 18.77
C ARG A 134 -29.43 -0.97 18.93
N GLU A 135 -30.20 -2.04 18.81
CA GLU A 135 -31.57 -2.05 19.34
C GLU A 135 -31.48 -2.28 20.85
N ALA A 136 -32.26 -1.48 21.60
CA ALA A 136 -32.34 -1.53 23.06
C ALA A 136 -33.32 -2.62 23.52
#